data_AF-A0A644ZUT0-F1
#
_entry.id   AF-A0A644ZUT0-F1
#
_cell.length_a   1.000
_cell.length_b   1.000
_cell.length_c   1.000
_cell.angle_alpha   90.00
_cell.angle_beta   90.00
_cell.angle_gamma   90.00
#
_symmetry.space_group_name_H-M   'P 1'
#
loop_
_entity.id
_entity.type
_entity.pdbx_description
1 polymer ?
#
loop_
_entity_poly.entity_id
_entity_poly.type
_entity_poly.pdbx_seq_one_letter_code
_entity_poly.pdbx_strand_id
1 'polypeptide(L)' 'MGLVTSKTAELEDKEEIKARIKEASKYVPLDQLALSTQCGFASTEEGNLLTEEEQWAKVRHVVEISKEVWPEN' A
#
# COMPACT_ATOMS: atom_id res chain seq x y z
N MET A 1 -0.09 -2.65 -7.37
CA MET A 1 0.72 -1.42 -7.36
C MET A 1 1.38 -1.29 -6.00
N GLY A 2 2.69 -1.44 -5.93
CA GLY A 2 3.43 -1.33 -4.68
C GLY A 2 3.66 0.13 -4.27
N LEU A 3 2.64 0.78 -3.69
CA LEU A 3 2.71 2.20 -3.32
C LEU A 3 2.98 2.42 -1.83
N VAL A 4 2.87 1.38 -1.01
CA VAL A 4 3.14 1.41 0.44
C VAL A 4 4.53 0.84 0.69
N THR A 5 5.42 1.55 1.38
CA THR A 5 6.78 1.05 1.69
C THR A 5 6.72 -0.13 2.66
N SER A 6 7.62 -1.09 2.47
CA SER A 6 7.84 -2.22 3.39
C SER A 6 9.08 -2.04 4.26
N LYS A 7 9.71 -0.84 4.22
CA LYS A 7 11.04 -0.57 4.81
C LYS A 7 11.02 0.34 6.04
N THR A 8 9.97 1.16 6.19
CA THR A 8 9.82 2.11 7.30
C THR A 8 8.43 2.02 7.91
N ALA A 9 8.32 2.36 9.19
CA ALA A 9 7.09 2.25 9.97
C ALA A 9 6.03 3.31 9.63
N GLU A 10 6.45 4.52 9.26
CA GLU A 10 5.55 5.65 8.99
C GLU A 10 4.53 5.32 7.90
N LEU A 11 3.24 5.51 8.19
CA LEU A 11 2.15 5.29 7.24
C LEU A 11 2.11 6.40 6.18
N GLU A 12 1.86 5.99 4.94
CA GLU A 12 1.72 6.90 3.81
C GLU A 12 0.47 7.77 3.93
N ASP A 13 0.50 8.92 3.27
CA ASP A 13 -0.70 9.74 3.13
C ASP A 13 -1.70 9.04 2.20
N LYS A 14 -2.89 8.75 2.71
CA LYS A 14 -3.95 8.07 1.96
C LYS A 14 -4.36 8.83 0.70
N GLU A 15 -4.45 10.16 0.76
CA GLU A 15 -4.83 10.99 -0.37
C GLU A 15 -3.78 10.96 -1.46
N GLU A 16 -2.49 10.93 -1.10
CA GLU A 16 -1.40 10.77 -2.07
C GLU A 16 -1.49 9.41 -2.77
N ILE A 17 -1.72 8.33 -2.01
CA ILE A 17 -1.87 6.98 -2.57
C ILE A 17 -3.07 6.92 -3.52
N LYS A 18 -4.23 7.44 -3.11
CA LYS A 18 -5.43 7.51 -3.95
C LYS A 18 -5.21 8.34 -5.21
N ALA A 19 -4.50 9.45 -5.11
CA ALA A 19 -4.14 10.28 -6.26
C ALA A 19 -3.27 9.51 -7.27
N ARG A 20 -2.28 8.74 -6.80
CA ARG A 20 -1.46 7.88 -7.67
C ARG A 20 -2.25 6.74 -8.31
N ILE A 21 -3.17 6.10 -7.59
CA ILE A 21 -4.05 5.07 -8.17
C ILE A 21 -4.93 5.69 -9.27
N LYS A 22 -5.51 6.88 -9.01
CA LYS A 22 -6.31 7.62 -9.99
C LYS A 22 -5.49 8.07 -11.21
N GLU A 23 -4.21 8.36 -11.02
CA GLU A 23 -3.31 8.64 -12.15
C GLU A 23 -3.06 7.38 -12.97
N ALA A 24 -2.76 6.25 -12.34
CA ALA A 24 -2.56 4.97 -13.00
C ALA A 24 -3.82 4.51 -13.77
N SER A 25 -5.02 4.81 -13.25
CA SER A 25 -6.28 4.44 -13.89
C SER A 25 -6.55 5.16 -15.22
N LYS A 26 -5.75 6.20 -15.56
CA LYS A 26 -5.76 6.82 -16.89
C LYS A 26 -5.17 5.91 -17.97
N TYR A 27 -4.36 4.92 -17.58
CA TYR A 27 -3.64 4.03 -18.50
C TYR A 27 -4.21 2.61 -18.53
N VAL A 28 -4.73 2.13 -17.40
CA VAL A 28 -5.31 0.79 -17.24
C VAL A 28 -6.62 0.92 -16.46
N PRO A 29 -7.71 0.20 -16.82
CA PRO A 29 -8.95 0.22 -16.06
C PRO A 29 -8.76 0.01 -14.56
N LEU A 30 -9.51 0.76 -13.73
CA LEU A 30 -9.37 0.73 -12.28
C LEU A 30 -9.62 -0.68 -11.69
N ASP A 31 -10.50 -1.46 -12.29
CA ASP A 31 -10.83 -2.84 -11.91
C ASP A 31 -9.71 -3.86 -12.20
N GLN A 32 -8.68 -3.45 -12.95
CA GLN A 32 -7.46 -4.24 -13.19
C GLN A 32 -6.28 -3.79 -12.32
N LEU A 33 -6.48 -2.78 -11.46
CA LEU A 33 -5.49 -2.31 -10.52
C LEU A 33 -5.74 -2.90 -9.13
N ALA A 34 -4.67 -3.00 -8.34
CA ALA A 34 -4.71 -3.39 -6.94
C ALA A 34 -3.65 -2.60 -6.17
N LEU A 35 -3.86 -2.36 -4.87
CA LEU A 35 -2.86 -1.75 -3.98
C LEU A 35 -2.11 -2.84 -3.20
N SER A 36 -0.79 -2.67 -3.06
CA SER A 36 0.06 -3.55 -2.27
C SER A 36 1.19 -2.75 -1.63
N THR A 37 1.96 -3.41 -0.76
CA THR A 37 3.29 -2.94 -0.40
C THR A 37 4.25 -3.00 -1.59
N GLN A 38 5.36 -2.27 -1.51
CA GLN A 38 6.44 -2.25 -2.52
C GLN A 38 7.09 -3.62 -2.66
N CYS A 39 7.40 -4.26 -1.52
CA CYS A 39 7.96 -5.60 -1.41
C CYS A 39 7.36 -6.31 -0.19
N GLY A 40 7.80 -7.53 0.10
CA GLY A 40 7.52 -8.19 1.39
C GLY A 40 8.30 -7.55 2.55
N PHE A 41 7.89 -7.86 3.79
CA PHE A 41 8.56 -7.38 5.00
C PHE A 41 9.82 -8.18 5.35
N ALA A 42 10.07 -9.30 4.67
CA ALA A 42 11.14 -10.25 5.00
C ALA A 42 12.53 -9.92 4.41
N SER A 43 12.71 -8.77 3.76
CA SER A 43 13.86 -8.54 2.86
C SER A 43 14.75 -7.36 3.26
N THR A 44 15.84 -7.62 4.00
CA THR A 44 17.21 -7.05 3.87
C THR A 44 18.19 -7.75 4.84
N GLU A 45 19.50 -7.82 4.51
CA GLU A 45 20.57 -8.21 5.46
C GLU A 45 20.66 -7.26 6.68
N GLU A 46 20.27 -6.00 6.49
CA GLU A 46 20.23 -4.96 7.55
C GLU A 46 18.96 -5.01 8.40
N GLY A 47 17.98 -5.87 8.04
CA GLY A 47 16.66 -5.92 8.65
C GLY A 47 15.78 -4.74 8.23
N ASN A 48 14.51 -5.00 7.93
CA ASN A 48 13.53 -3.92 7.93
C ASN A 48 13.33 -3.50 9.40
N LEU A 49 13.51 -2.22 9.71
CA LEU A 49 13.22 -1.64 11.03
C LEU A 49 11.70 -1.53 11.22
N LEU A 50 11.00 -2.66 11.18
CA LEU A 50 9.58 -2.76 11.50
C LEU A 50 9.37 -3.89 12.51
N THR A 51 8.77 -3.54 13.63
CA THR A 51 8.09 -4.48 14.52
C THR A 51 6.93 -5.16 13.81
N GLU A 52 6.51 -6.31 14.33
CA GLU A 52 5.31 -7.01 13.82
C GLU A 52 4.07 -6.11 13.82
N GLU A 53 3.91 -5.26 14.84
CA GLU A 53 2.80 -4.33 14.93
C GLU A 53 2.82 -3.30 13.79
N GLU A 54 3.99 -2.77 13.44
CA GLU A 54 4.16 -1.82 12.33
C GLU A 54 3.90 -2.51 10.97
N GLN A 55 4.31 -3.77 10.81
CA GLN A 55 3.97 -4.55 9.62
C GLN A 55 2.45 -4.72 9.48
N TRP A 56 1.76 -5.04 10.57
CA TRP A 56 0.30 -5.13 10.56
C TRP A 56 -0.38 -3.77 10.36
N ALA A 57 0.19 -2.68 10.87
CA ALA A 57 -0.31 -1.34 10.60
C ALA A 57 -0.27 -1.02 9.10
N LYS A 58 0.83 -1.39 8.41
CA LYS A 58 0.94 -1.29 6.95
C LYS A 58 -0.10 -2.12 6.21
N VAL A 59 -0.34 -3.37 6.63
CA VAL A 59 -1.37 -4.22 6.00
C VAL A 59 -2.77 -3.63 6.21
N ARG A 60 -3.12 -3.20 7.42
CA ARG A 60 -4.40 -2.53 7.71
C ARG A 60 -4.58 -1.28 6.87
N HIS A 61 -3.52 -0.49 6.71
CA HIS A 61 -3.54 0.72 5.90
C HIS A 61 -3.80 0.43 4.42
N VAL A 62 -3.14 -0.58 3.85
CA VAL A 62 -3.42 -1.06 2.48
C VAL A 62 -4.89 -1.48 2.33
N VAL A 63 -5.42 -2.25 3.26
CA VAL A 63 -6.82 -2.72 3.24
C VAL A 63 -7.79 -1.54 3.33
N GLU A 64 -7.53 -0.59 4.20
CA GLU A 64 -8.37 0.59 4.40
C GLU A 64 -8.46 1.44 3.13
N ILE A 65 -7.32 1.80 2.54
CA ILE A 65 -7.28 2.54 1.27
C ILE A 65 -7.97 1.74 0.16
N SER A 66 -7.75 0.42 0.12
CA SER A 66 -8.36 -0.44 -0.90
C SER A 66 -9.89 -0.43 -0.82
N LYS A 67 -10.46 -0.41 0.40
CA LYS A 67 -11.92 -0.31 0.58
C LYS A 67 -12.49 1.05 0.15
N GLU A 68 -11.72 2.13 0.29
CA GLU A 68 -12.12 3.44 -0.18
C GLU A 68 -12.08 3.55 -1.72
N VAL A 69 -11.12 2.87 -2.36
CA VAL A 69 -10.94 2.91 -3.83
C VAL A 69 -11.84 1.91 -4.55
N TRP A 70 -11.97 0.70 -4.03
CA TRP A 70 -12.77 -0.39 -4.58
C TRP A 70 -13.81 -0.85 -3.56
N PRO A 71 -14.90 -0.08 -3.36
CA PRO A 71 -15.98 -0.48 -2.48
C PRO A 71 -16.69 -1.74 -3.01
N GLU A 72 -16.95 -2.72 -2.13
CA GLU A 72 -17.80 -3.86 -2.45
C GLU A 72 -19.26 -3.36 -2.61
N ASN A 73 -19.92 -3.73 -3.70
CA ASN A 73 -21.35 -3.44 -3.95
C ASN A 73 -22.25 -4.48 -3.28
#